data_AF-A0A1G8UI42-F1
#
_entry.id   AF-A0A1G8UI42-F1
#
_cell.length_a   1.000
_cell.length_b   1.000
_cell.length_c   1.000
_cell.angle_alpha   90.00
_cell.angle_beta   90.00
_cell.angle_gamma   90.00
#
_symmetry.space_group_name_H-M   'P 1'
#
loop_
_entity.id
_entity.type
_entity.pdbx_description
1 polymer ?
#
loop_
_entity_poly.entity_id
_entity_poly.type
_entity_poly.pdbx_seq_one_letter_code
_entity_poly.pdbx_strand_id
1 'polypeptide(L)' 'MALFAVLTPLVMLGVIIALGRYEELLLPPAADTEEPPVIREVPTS' A
#
# COMPACT_ATOMS: atom_id res chain seq x y z
N MET A 1 -34.80 6.71 7.13
CA MET A 1 -33.79 7.14 8.12
C MET A 1 -32.96 5.97 8.66
N ALA A 2 -33.56 4.96 9.29
CA ALA A 2 -32.81 3.84 9.90
C ALA A 2 -31.92 3.05 8.92
N LEU A 3 -32.40 2.81 7.68
CA LEU A 3 -31.64 2.08 6.67
C LEU A 3 -30.30 2.74 6.33
N PHE A 4 -30.29 4.07 6.21
CA PHE A 4 -29.06 4.81 5.95
C PHE A 4 -28.06 4.64 7.09
N ALA A 5 -28.51 4.72 8.35
CA ALA A 5 -27.63 4.52 9.50
C ALA A 5 -27.00 3.12 9.56
N VAL A 6 -27.71 2.10 9.08
CA VAL A 6 -27.19 0.71 9.00
C VAL A 6 -26.24 0.53 7.82
N LEU A 7 -26.49 1.19 6.69
CA LEU A 7 -25.66 1.09 5.49
C LEU A 7 -24.40 1.96 5.55
N THR A 8 -24.44 3.12 6.22
CA THR A 8 -23.29 4.02 6.37
C THR A 8 -22.01 3.31 6.87
N PRO A 9 -22.02 2.49 7.94
CA PRO A 9 -20.80 1.81 8.39
C PRO A 9 -20.26 0.80 7.37
N LEU A 10 -21.14 0.09 6.64
CA LEU A 10 -20.74 -0.83 5.56
C LEU A 10 -20.09 -0.09 4.40
N VAL A 11 -20.68 1.04 3.97
CA VAL A 11 -20.14 1.88 2.91
C VAL A 11 -18.81 2.50 3.34
N MET A 12 -18.73 3.02 4.57
CA MET A 12 -17.50 3.61 5.12
C MET A 12 -16.36 2.59 5.17
N LEU A 13 -16.65 1.35 5.56
CA LEU A 13 -15.66 0.27 5.53
C LEU A 13 -15.18 -0.02 4.10
N GLY A 14 -16.08 -0.06 3.12
CA GLY A 14 -15.73 -0.23 1.71
C GLY A 14 -14.83 0.89 1.19
N VAL A 15 -15.12 2.14 1.55
CA VAL A 15 -14.32 3.32 1.18
C VAL A 15 -12.92 3.26 1.82
N ILE A 16 -12.81 2.88 3.09
CA ILE A 16 -11.51 2.75 3.78
C ILE A 16 -10.64 1.69 3.11
N ILE A 17 -11.20 0.52 2.78
CA ILE A 17 -10.49 -0.54 2.06
C ILE A 17 -10.04 -0.03 0.69
N ALA A 18 -10.92 0.65 -0.05
CA ALA A 18 -10.56 1.24 -1.33
C ALA A 18 -9.40 2.24 -1.19
N LEU A 19 -9.43 3.13 -0.19
CA LEU A 19 -8.35 4.08 0.13
C LEU A 19 -7.01 3.40 0.43
N GLY A 20 -6.99 2.33 1.22
CA GLY A 20 -5.75 1.57 1.46
C GLY A 20 -5.17 0.95 0.18
N ARG A 21 -6.03 0.59 -0.78
CA ARG A 21 -5.63 0.02 -2.08
C ARG A 21 -5.32 1.08 -3.13
N TYR A 22 -5.81 2.32 -2.97
CA TYR A 22 -5.48 3.41 -3.88
C TYR A 22 -3.98 3.71 -3.84
N GLU A 23 -3.34 3.66 -2.67
CA GLU A 23 -1.88 3.79 -2.57
C GLU A 23 -1.16 2.71 -3.39
N GLU A 24 -1.63 1.46 -3.36
CA GLU A 24 -1.06 0.34 -4.14
C GLU A 24 -1.34 0.38 -5.64
N LEU A 25 -2.36 1.11 -6.08
CA LEU A 25 -2.70 1.29 -7.49
C LEU A 25 -2.10 2.58 -8.06
N LEU A 26 -1.90 3.61 -7.23
CA LEU A 26 -1.28 4.88 -7.61
C LEU A 26 0.25 4.80 -7.59
N LEU A 27 0.82 4.14 -6.58
CA LEU A 27 2.25 3.90 -6.55
C LEU A 27 2.53 2.81 -7.59
N PRO A 28 3.49 3.02 -8.50
CA PRO A 28 4.04 1.94 -9.28
C PRO A 28 4.34 0.77 -8.33
N PRO A 29 4.04 -0.49 -8.71
CA PRO A 29 4.43 -1.64 -7.90
C PRO A 29 5.87 -1.39 -7.48
N ALA A 30 6.13 -1.35 -6.17
CA ALA A 30 7.48 -1.19 -5.67
C ALA A 30 8.26 -2.28 -6.39
N ALA A 31 9.14 -1.88 -7.31
CA ALA A 31 9.99 -2.83 -8.00
C ALA A 31 10.67 -3.58 -6.87
N ASP A 32 10.35 -4.88 -6.76
CA ASP A 32 10.89 -5.73 -5.71
C ASP A 32 12.37 -5.40 -5.62
N THR A 33 12.76 -4.68 -4.57
CA THR A 33 14.16 -4.36 -4.33
C THR A 33 14.76 -5.62 -3.74
N GLU A 34 14.79 -6.66 -4.58
CA GLU A 34 15.83 -7.68 -4.61
C GLU A 34 17.06 -7.01 -5.24
N GLU A 35 17.51 -5.89 -4.68
CA GLU A 35 18.86 -5.40 -4.96
C GLU A 35 19.72 -6.03 -3.88
N PRO A 36 20.46 -7.11 -4.18
CA PRO A 36 21.31 -7.76 -3.20
C PRO A 36 22.28 -6.71 -2.65
N PRO A 37 22.64 -6.77 -1.35
CA PRO A 37 23.53 -5.80 -0.76
C PRO A 37 24.81 -5.77 -1.58
N VAL A 38 25.05 -4.67 -2.30
CA VAL A 38 26.31 -4.43 -2.98
C VAL A 38 27.35 -4.26 -1.89
N ILE A 39 27.95 -5.39 -1.48
CA ILE A 39 29.14 -5.39 -0.64
C ILE A 39 30.24 -4.75 -1.49
N ARG A 40 30.43 -3.46 -1.28
CA ARG A 40 31.56 -2.74 -1.83
C ARG A 40 32.78 -3.20 -1.03
N GLU A 41 33.42 -4.27 -1.50
CA GLU A 41 34.76 -4.60 -1.01
C GLU A 41 35.64 -3.40 -1.29
N VAL A 42 36.03 -2.70 -0.23
CA VAL A 42 37.00 -1.61 -0.30
C VAL A 42 38.35 -2.27 -0.54
N PRO A 43 39.01 -2.08 -1.70
CA PRO A 43 40.35 -2.58 -1.88
C PRO A 43 41.27 -1.75 -0.98
N THR A 44 41.65 -2.31 0.16
CA THR A 44 42.79 -1.83 0.94
C THR A 44 44.06 -2.15 0.15
N SER A 45 44.62 -1.13 -0.51
CA SER A 45 45.96 -1.16 -1.07
C SER A 45 47.01 -0.83 0.00
#